data_AF-A0A3B8L7H2-F1
#
_entry.id   AF-A0A3B8L7H2-F1
#
_cell.length_a   1.000
_cell.length_b   1.000
_cell.length_c   1.000
_cell.angle_alpha   90.00
_cell.angle_beta   90.00
_cell.angle_gamma   90.00
#
_symmetry.space_group_name_H-M   'P 1'
#
loop_
_entity.id
_entity.type
_entity.pdbx_description
1 polymer ?
#
loop_
_entity_poly.entity_id
_entity_poly.type
_entity_poly.pdbx_seq_one_letter_code
_entity_poly.pdbx_strand_id
1 'polypeptide(L)'
;MRVLGNILCSWLLVTHCVSPVMAAEASAAESATATSGWRPIVDRVIEGGASEQEVTVPAVVDASGWRAAGASLPVATVNWRSLVDEAAQVARVWTKRLEVGARVVKGNTNQDFVRVAGVILREREKSLHRIDWGGRFGQVNGVRNTNRWFLDSNIDREEPAGWLYYITTKHEYNEFQGVDYRGVGSVGVGYKFVEEENRKILVRLGPAVTLEYYSESEGQRVTEELFAEFEIDWPLFERTRLETKTTMRPSVVALDVFRFRSDTAVLVPLDDEERWSLKLGYLLDYNSSLSSVKGRVPLDLTTNVSIVYLRP
;
A
#
# COMPACT_ATOMS: atom_id res chain seq x y z
N MET A 1 34.85 33.66 22.07
CA MET A 1 35.97 33.78 21.12
C MET A 1 36.93 32.64 21.40
N ARG A 2 37.11 31.73 20.42
CA ARG A 2 38.07 30.61 20.34
C ARG A 2 38.02 29.50 21.41
N VAL A 3 37.53 28.33 21.00
CA VAL A 3 38.19 27.05 21.31
C VAL A 3 38.30 26.27 20.00
N LEU A 4 39.54 26.17 19.52
CA LEU A 4 40.03 25.28 18.46
C LEU A 4 40.87 24.23 19.18
N GLY A 5 40.67 22.96 18.89
CA GLY A 5 41.42 21.86 19.48
C GLY A 5 41.12 20.54 18.76
N ASN A 6 41.70 20.39 17.57
CA ASN A 6 41.76 19.19 16.75
C ASN A 6 42.29 17.97 17.53
N ILE A 7 41.73 16.78 17.26
CA ILE A 7 42.52 15.54 17.02
C ILE A 7 41.80 14.71 15.94
N LEU A 8 42.37 14.69 14.73
CA LEU A 8 42.32 13.53 13.83
C LEU A 8 43.27 12.46 14.39
N CYS A 9 42.91 11.18 14.37
CA CYS A 9 43.54 10.16 13.52
C CYS A 9 43.08 8.73 13.86
N SER A 10 43.05 7.91 12.80
CA SER A 10 43.23 6.46 12.73
C SER A 10 42.00 5.57 12.54
N TRP A 11 41.87 5.20 11.27
CA TRP A 11 41.21 4.06 10.66
C TRP A 11 41.77 2.68 11.10
N LEU A 12 41.04 1.64 10.65
CA LEU A 12 41.40 0.23 10.41
C LEU A 12 41.29 -0.72 11.63
N LEU A 13 40.59 -1.87 11.61
CA LEU A 13 39.90 -2.62 10.53
C LEU A 13 39.24 -3.92 11.10
N VAL A 14 38.45 -4.60 10.24
CA VAL A 14 38.08 -6.05 10.16
C VAL A 14 37.17 -6.65 11.28
N THR A 15 36.06 -7.41 11.05
CA THR A 15 35.47 -8.03 9.84
C THR A 15 34.16 -8.81 10.04
N HIS A 16 33.52 -9.12 8.90
CA HIS A 16 32.78 -10.34 8.49
C HIS A 16 31.39 -10.67 9.06
N CYS A 17 30.37 -10.42 8.23
CA CYS A 17 29.32 -11.40 7.88
C CYS A 17 28.80 -11.10 6.46
N VAL A 18 29.57 -11.52 5.45
CA VAL A 18 29.08 -11.75 4.08
C VAL A 18 29.13 -13.26 3.91
N SER A 19 27.98 -13.92 3.85
CA SER A 19 27.93 -15.34 3.51
C SER A 19 28.07 -15.50 1.99
N PRO A 20 28.89 -16.45 1.52
CA PRO A 20 29.09 -16.70 0.10
C PRO A 20 27.92 -17.47 -0.51
N VAL A 21 27.42 -16.98 -1.65
CA VAL A 21 26.70 -17.79 -2.63
C VAL A 21 27.71 -18.79 -3.20
N MET A 22 27.58 -20.06 -2.80
CA MET A 22 28.30 -21.16 -3.44
C MET A 22 27.67 -21.42 -4.81
N ALA A 23 28.48 -21.22 -5.85
CA ALA A 23 28.21 -21.75 -7.18
C ALA A 23 28.26 -23.29 -7.11
N ALA A 24 27.12 -23.94 -7.36
CA ALA A 24 27.08 -25.36 -7.64
C ALA A 24 27.11 -25.54 -9.17
N GLU A 25 28.08 -26.30 -9.65
CA GLU A 25 28.22 -26.73 -11.03
C GLU A 25 26.97 -27.47 -11.52
N ALA A 26 26.62 -27.19 -12.76
CA ALA A 26 25.50 -27.81 -13.46
C ALA A 26 25.77 -29.31 -13.72
N SER A 27 24.94 -30.18 -13.15
CA SER A 27 24.72 -31.52 -13.69
C SER A 27 23.41 -31.52 -14.47
N ALA A 28 23.49 -31.91 -15.74
CA ALA A 28 22.36 -32.01 -16.63
C ALA A 28 21.41 -33.12 -16.17
N ALA A 29 20.16 -32.77 -15.89
CA ALA A 29 19.06 -33.71 -15.77
C ALA A 29 17.78 -33.10 -16.39
N GLU A 30 17.17 -33.91 -17.25
CA GLU A 30 16.00 -33.73 -18.11
C GLU A 30 14.97 -32.63 -17.83
N SER A 31 14.54 -32.04 -18.94
CA SER A 31 13.42 -31.12 -19.11
C SER A 31 12.10 -31.66 -18.55
N ALA A 32 11.57 -31.00 -17.52
CA ALA A 32 10.14 -31.02 -17.21
C ALA A 32 9.55 -29.63 -17.48
N THR A 33 8.62 -29.57 -18.43
CA THR A 33 7.83 -28.39 -18.79
C THR A 33 7.05 -27.88 -17.58
N ALA A 34 7.54 -26.82 -16.94
CA ALA A 34 6.82 -26.13 -15.88
C ALA A 34 5.70 -25.26 -16.50
N THR A 35 4.46 -25.71 -16.42
CA THR A 35 3.28 -24.88 -16.66
C THR A 35 3.21 -23.78 -15.59
N SER A 36 3.50 -22.54 -15.96
CA SER A 36 3.29 -21.35 -15.13
C SER A 36 1.80 -21.00 -15.10
N GLY A 37 1.07 -21.63 -14.18
CA GLY A 37 -0.28 -21.24 -13.83
C GLY A 37 -0.36 -21.08 -12.32
N TRP A 38 -0.68 -19.88 -11.84
CA TRP A 38 -1.11 -19.67 -10.46
C TRP A 38 -2.26 -20.64 -10.17
N ARG A 39 -2.01 -21.66 -9.36
CA ARG A 39 -3.05 -22.52 -8.78
C ARG A 39 -3.15 -22.16 -7.30
N PRO A 40 -4.31 -21.67 -6.82
CA PRO A 40 -4.48 -21.47 -5.39
C PRO A 40 -4.38 -22.84 -4.71
N ILE A 41 -3.48 -22.97 -3.72
CA ILE A 41 -3.42 -24.12 -2.82
C ILE A 41 -4.63 -24.03 -1.89
N VAL A 42 -5.82 -24.34 -2.41
CA VAL A 42 -7.05 -24.37 -1.62
C VAL A 42 -7.72 -25.76 -1.66
N ASP A 43 -7.41 -26.58 -2.66
CA ASP A 43 -8.10 -27.87 -2.83
C ASP A 43 -7.53 -29.03 -2.00
N ARG A 44 -6.37 -28.90 -1.34
CA ARG A 44 -5.80 -29.98 -0.50
C ARG A 44 -6.10 -29.90 1.00
N VAL A 45 -6.79 -28.85 1.47
CA VAL A 45 -7.10 -28.68 2.90
C VAL A 45 -8.55 -29.08 3.23
N ILE A 46 -9.38 -29.38 2.21
CA ILE A 46 -10.82 -29.60 2.43
C ILE A 46 -11.16 -31.03 2.87
N GLU A 47 -10.27 -32.00 2.71
CA GLU A 47 -10.50 -33.40 3.14
C GLU A 47 -9.49 -33.86 4.18
N GLY A 48 -9.54 -33.27 5.37
CA GLY A 48 -8.81 -33.73 6.53
C GLY A 48 -9.50 -33.26 7.79
N GLY A 49 -10.36 -34.10 8.37
CA GLY A 49 -10.95 -33.83 9.67
C GLY A 49 -9.88 -33.49 10.69
N ALA A 50 -10.16 -32.51 11.55
CA ALA A 50 -9.25 -32.08 12.60
C ALA A 50 -8.90 -33.26 13.52
N SER A 51 -7.73 -33.86 13.30
CA SER A 51 -7.09 -34.77 14.24
C SER A 51 -5.94 -34.02 14.91
N GLU A 52 -5.96 -33.96 16.23
CA GLU A 52 -4.80 -33.60 17.04
C GLU A 52 -3.67 -34.59 16.74
N GLN A 53 -2.70 -34.19 15.92
CA GLN A 53 -1.45 -34.92 15.75
C GLN A 53 -0.35 -34.12 16.45
N GLU A 54 0.19 -34.68 17.53
CA GLU A 54 1.48 -34.26 18.07
C GLU A 54 2.56 -34.51 17.02
N VAL A 55 3.07 -33.46 16.40
CA VAL A 55 4.26 -33.56 15.54
C VAL A 55 5.48 -33.64 16.45
N THR A 56 6.00 -34.84 16.64
CA THR A 56 7.27 -35.05 17.34
C THR A 56 8.40 -34.75 16.37
N VAL A 57 9.12 -33.64 16.57
CA VAL A 57 10.34 -33.37 15.80
C VAL A 57 11.45 -34.29 16.34
N PRO A 58 12.09 -35.13 15.51
CA PRO A 58 13.17 -35.98 15.99
C PRO A 58 14.33 -35.11 16.49
N ALA A 59 14.91 -35.50 17.63
CA ALA A 59 16.07 -34.83 18.18
C ALA A 59 17.24 -34.89 17.19
N VAL A 60 17.70 -33.73 16.72
CA VAL A 60 18.98 -33.64 16.01
C VAL A 60 20.08 -33.67 17.06
N VAL A 61 20.82 -34.77 17.09
CA VAL A 61 22.00 -34.91 17.95
C VAL A 61 23.16 -34.21 17.25
N ASP A 62 23.59 -33.06 17.77
CA ASP A 62 24.89 -32.49 17.42
C ASP A 62 26.02 -33.29 18.11
N ALA A 63 27.16 -33.43 17.43
CA ALA A 63 28.32 -34.23 17.84
C ALA A 63 29.06 -33.69 19.08
N SER A 64 28.53 -32.68 19.75
CA SER A 64 29.09 -32.02 20.94
C SER A 64 28.58 -32.57 22.29
N GLY A 65 27.67 -33.55 22.28
CA GLY A 65 27.26 -34.28 23.50
C GLY A 65 26.38 -33.49 24.48
N TRP A 66 25.87 -32.31 24.10
CA TRP A 66 24.91 -31.57 24.90
C TRP A 66 23.47 -32.09 24.65
N ARG A 67 22.72 -32.40 25.72
CA ARG A 67 21.29 -32.69 25.63
C ARG A 67 20.50 -31.39 25.81
N ALA A 68 20.01 -30.81 24.72
CA ALA A 68 18.93 -29.83 24.81
C ALA A 68 17.69 -30.57 25.31
N ALA A 69 17.14 -30.19 26.48
CA ALA A 69 15.80 -30.61 26.86
C ALA A 69 14.84 -30.14 25.76
N GLY A 70 14.11 -31.07 25.14
CA GLY A 70 13.13 -30.74 24.11
C GLY A 70 12.09 -29.79 24.68
N ALA A 71 12.20 -28.50 24.34
CA ALA A 71 11.17 -27.53 24.62
C ALA A 71 10.01 -27.82 23.65
N SER A 72 8.90 -28.33 24.16
CA SER A 72 7.63 -28.28 23.44
C SER A 72 7.19 -26.82 23.38
N LEU A 73 7.38 -26.19 22.22
CA LEU A 73 6.70 -24.93 21.94
C LEU A 73 5.23 -25.28 21.65
N PRO A 74 4.25 -24.71 22.37
CA PRO A 74 2.86 -24.89 21.99
C PRO A 74 2.69 -24.31 20.59
N VAL A 75 2.43 -25.17 19.61
CA VAL A 75 1.91 -24.74 18.32
C VAL A 75 0.47 -24.34 18.58
N ALA A 76 0.23 -23.06 18.85
CA ALA A 76 -1.12 -22.53 18.81
C ALA A 76 -1.62 -22.73 17.38
N THR A 77 -2.57 -23.65 17.18
CA THR A 77 -3.26 -23.81 15.92
C THR A 77 -4.15 -22.59 15.72
N VAL A 78 -3.56 -21.57 15.12
CA VAL A 78 -4.29 -20.35 14.79
C VAL A 78 -5.34 -20.70 13.73
N ASN A 79 -6.61 -20.68 14.13
CA ASN A 79 -7.74 -20.96 13.24
C ASN A 79 -7.96 -19.75 12.33
N TRP A 80 -8.03 -19.97 11.01
CA TRP A 80 -8.25 -18.88 10.05
C TRP A 80 -9.57 -18.12 10.34
N ARG A 81 -10.60 -18.81 10.85
CA ARG A 81 -11.86 -18.18 11.22
C ARG A 81 -11.69 -17.21 12.38
N SER A 82 -10.92 -17.59 13.41
CA SER A 82 -10.67 -16.68 14.54
C SER A 82 -9.81 -15.48 14.11
N LEU A 83 -8.86 -15.67 13.19
CA LEU A 83 -8.12 -14.55 12.60
C LEU A 83 -9.01 -13.62 11.79
N VAL A 84 -9.95 -14.16 11.01
CA VAL A 84 -10.90 -13.37 10.21
C VAL A 84 -11.88 -12.65 11.12
N ASP A 85 -12.39 -13.30 12.17
CA ASP A 85 -13.29 -12.68 13.14
C ASP A 85 -12.58 -11.58 13.93
N GLU A 86 -11.35 -11.83 14.37
CA GLU A 86 -10.51 -10.83 15.04
C GLU A 86 -10.19 -9.66 14.10
N ALA A 87 -9.79 -9.94 12.85
CA ALA A 87 -9.55 -8.92 11.84
C ALA A 87 -10.83 -8.14 11.51
N ALA A 88 -12.00 -8.78 11.49
CA ALA A 88 -13.28 -8.14 11.24
C ALA A 88 -13.71 -7.25 12.41
N GLN A 89 -13.46 -7.66 13.66
CA GLN A 89 -13.69 -6.84 14.84
C GLN A 89 -12.72 -5.65 14.88
N VAL A 90 -11.43 -5.88 14.60
CA VAL A 90 -10.41 -4.83 14.51
C VAL A 90 -10.74 -3.85 13.39
N ALA A 91 -11.11 -4.32 12.20
CA ALA A 91 -11.59 -3.49 11.10
C ALA A 91 -12.84 -2.72 11.51
N ARG A 92 -13.78 -3.37 12.23
CA ARG A 92 -14.95 -2.69 12.80
C ARG A 92 -14.59 -1.66 13.84
N VAL A 93 -13.47 -1.68 14.55
CA VAL A 93 -13.11 -0.65 15.54
C VAL A 93 -12.25 0.45 14.91
N TRP A 94 -11.38 0.12 13.96
CA TRP A 94 -10.39 1.04 13.40
C TRP A 94 -10.82 1.68 12.08
N THR A 95 -11.88 1.19 11.42
CA THR A 95 -12.43 1.86 10.23
C THR A 95 -13.03 3.20 10.64
N LYS A 96 -12.38 4.29 10.19
CA LYS A 96 -12.85 5.66 10.42
C LYS A 96 -13.71 6.18 9.28
N ARG A 97 -13.54 5.65 8.07
CA ARG A 97 -14.28 6.09 6.89
C ARG A 97 -14.64 4.94 5.98
N LEU A 98 -15.86 4.97 5.47
CA LEU A 98 -16.32 4.11 4.38
C LEU A 98 -16.95 4.99 3.30
N GLU A 99 -16.54 4.82 2.05
CA GLU A 99 -17.04 5.54 0.89
C GLU A 99 -17.66 4.54 -0.08
N VAL A 100 -18.89 4.83 -0.53
CA VAL A 100 -19.57 4.05 -1.56
C VAL A 100 -20.14 5.00 -2.61
N GLY A 101 -19.92 4.67 -3.88
CA GLY A 101 -20.48 5.39 -5.02
C GLY A 101 -20.90 4.43 -6.13
N ALA A 102 -22.02 4.71 -6.79
CA ALA A 102 -22.50 3.90 -7.90
C ALA A 102 -23.19 4.78 -8.94
N ARG A 103 -23.11 4.37 -10.22
CA ARG A 103 -23.83 4.99 -11.34
C ARG A 103 -24.36 3.89 -12.25
N VAL A 104 -25.66 3.93 -12.54
CA VAL A 104 -26.33 3.00 -13.45
C VAL A 104 -27.10 3.81 -14.48
N VAL A 105 -26.87 3.54 -15.77
CA VAL A 105 -27.57 4.15 -16.90
C VAL A 105 -28.15 3.02 -17.76
N LYS A 106 -29.44 3.09 -18.08
CA LYS A 106 -30.14 2.13 -18.95
C LYS A 106 -30.80 2.88 -20.10
N GLY A 107 -30.74 2.33 -21.31
CA GLY A 107 -31.27 2.96 -22.52
C GLY A 107 -30.53 2.51 -23.78
N ASN A 108 -30.26 3.43 -24.70
CA ASN A 108 -29.49 3.15 -25.93
C ASN A 108 -28.08 2.62 -25.63
N THR A 109 -27.52 3.03 -24.49
CA THR A 109 -26.26 2.52 -23.96
C THR A 109 -26.49 2.12 -22.50
N ASN A 110 -26.12 0.89 -22.16
CA ASN A 110 -26.15 0.40 -20.80
C ASN A 110 -24.79 0.64 -20.14
N GLN A 111 -24.77 1.36 -19.01
CA GLN A 111 -23.56 1.62 -18.26
C GLN A 111 -23.77 1.27 -16.80
N ASP A 112 -22.88 0.46 -16.25
CA ASP A 112 -22.85 0.14 -14.82
C ASP A 112 -21.48 0.53 -14.27
N PHE A 113 -21.45 1.26 -13.16
CA PHE A 113 -20.23 1.70 -12.49
C PHE A 113 -20.40 1.64 -10.98
N VAL A 114 -19.41 1.08 -10.29
CA VAL A 114 -19.37 0.94 -8.83
C VAL A 114 -18.00 1.35 -8.32
N ARG A 115 -17.98 2.06 -7.20
CA ARG A 115 -16.80 2.46 -6.45
C ARG A 115 -17.01 2.14 -4.97
N VAL A 116 -16.00 1.53 -4.37
CA VAL A 116 -15.91 1.31 -2.93
C VAL A 116 -14.53 1.77 -2.46
N ALA A 117 -14.48 2.46 -1.34
CA ALA A 117 -13.22 2.80 -0.69
C ALA A 117 -13.40 2.86 0.83
N GLY A 118 -12.33 2.66 1.57
CA GLY A 118 -12.33 2.73 3.02
C GLY A 118 -11.01 3.25 3.56
N VAL A 119 -11.08 3.85 4.75
CA VAL A 119 -9.91 4.29 5.50
C VAL A 119 -9.95 3.68 6.89
N ILE A 120 -8.87 2.98 7.22
CA ILE A 120 -8.61 2.42 8.54
C ILE A 120 -7.53 3.28 9.17
N LEU A 121 -7.78 3.73 10.40
CA LEU A 121 -6.88 4.60 11.14
C LEU A 121 -6.63 4.00 12.52
N ARG A 122 -5.37 3.95 12.92
CA ARG A 122 -4.97 3.58 14.26
C ARG A 122 -3.94 4.56 14.80
N GLU A 123 -4.39 5.35 15.76
CA GLU A 123 -3.55 6.29 16.50
C GLU A 123 -2.98 5.64 17.76
N ARG A 124 -1.72 5.98 18.04
CA ARG A 124 -1.02 5.72 19.30
C ARG A 124 -0.27 7.01 19.68
N GLU A 125 0.20 7.08 20.91
CA GLU A 125 0.83 8.29 21.49
C GLU A 125 1.90 8.96 20.60
N LYS A 126 2.65 8.20 19.81
CA LYS A 126 3.67 8.73 18.87
C LYS A 126 3.61 8.11 17.47
N SER A 127 2.50 7.46 17.12
CA SER A 127 2.44 6.70 15.86
C SER A 127 1.04 6.72 15.28
N LEU A 128 0.93 7.12 14.02
CA LEU A 128 -0.29 7.09 13.22
C LEU A 128 -0.15 6.04 12.13
N HIS A 129 -1.00 5.02 12.17
CA HIS A 129 -1.10 4.04 11.09
C HIS A 129 -2.38 4.31 10.31
N ARG A 130 -2.24 4.53 9.00
CA ARG A 130 -3.35 4.77 8.08
C ARG A 130 -3.29 3.77 6.94
N ILE A 131 -4.41 3.12 6.67
CA ILE A 131 -4.58 2.23 5.52
C ILE A 131 -5.76 2.74 4.71
N ASP A 132 -5.50 3.10 3.46
CA ASP A 132 -6.51 3.46 2.48
C ASP A 132 -6.65 2.30 1.49
N TRP A 133 -7.86 1.85 1.24
CA TRP A 133 -8.11 0.77 0.28
C TRP A 133 -9.33 1.10 -0.55
N GLY A 134 -9.42 0.52 -1.73
CA GLY A 134 -10.60 0.68 -2.55
C GLY A 134 -10.45 0.13 -3.95
N GLY A 135 -11.51 0.32 -4.71
CA GLY A 135 -11.55 -0.06 -6.10
C GLY A 135 -12.73 0.53 -6.84
N ARG A 136 -12.64 0.43 -8.16
CA ARG A 136 -13.70 0.82 -9.07
C ARG A 136 -13.84 -0.22 -10.16
N PHE A 137 -15.09 -0.52 -10.48
CA PHE A 137 -15.48 -1.42 -11.54
C PHE A 137 -16.49 -0.71 -12.44
N GLY A 138 -16.35 -0.86 -13.75
CA GLY A 138 -17.23 -0.25 -14.72
C GLY A 138 -17.34 -1.06 -16.00
N GLN A 139 -18.52 -1.04 -16.60
CA GLN A 139 -18.81 -1.67 -17.88
C GLN A 139 -19.77 -0.82 -18.72
N VAL A 140 -19.59 -0.90 -20.04
CA VAL A 140 -20.48 -0.30 -21.05
C VAL A 140 -20.92 -1.41 -22.00
N ASN A 141 -22.22 -1.60 -22.13
CA ASN A 141 -22.81 -2.65 -22.97
C ASN A 141 -22.24 -4.06 -22.69
N GLY A 142 -21.97 -4.36 -21.41
CA GLY A 142 -21.40 -5.64 -20.97
C GLY A 142 -19.90 -5.79 -21.18
N VAL A 143 -19.24 -4.81 -21.82
CA VAL A 143 -17.78 -4.79 -21.98
C VAL A 143 -17.19 -3.96 -20.85
N ARG A 144 -16.29 -4.55 -20.06
CA ARG A 144 -15.58 -3.83 -19.01
C ARG A 144 -14.78 -2.69 -19.61
N ASN A 145 -14.81 -1.55 -18.96
CA ASN A 145 -13.99 -0.39 -19.29
C ASN A 145 -13.28 0.20 -18.06
N THR A 146 -13.53 -0.34 -16.87
CA THR A 146 -12.86 0.06 -15.64
C THR A 146 -12.74 -1.13 -14.71
N ASN A 147 -11.52 -1.41 -14.24
CA ASN A 147 -11.23 -2.39 -13.21
C ASN A 147 -9.89 -1.99 -12.57
N ARG A 148 -9.97 -1.33 -11.41
CA ARG A 148 -8.81 -0.83 -10.67
C ARG A 148 -9.01 -1.08 -9.19
N TRP A 149 -7.97 -1.54 -8.52
CA TRP A 149 -7.92 -1.78 -7.08
C TRP A 149 -6.65 -1.18 -6.50
N PHE A 150 -6.72 -0.69 -5.28
CA PHE A 150 -5.56 -0.15 -4.59
C PHE A 150 -5.59 -0.45 -3.09
N LEU A 151 -4.39 -0.49 -2.51
CA LEU A 151 -4.13 -0.58 -1.08
C LEU A 151 -2.91 0.27 -0.75
N ASP A 152 -3.13 1.35 -0.03
CA ASP A 152 -2.08 2.25 0.44
C ASP A 152 -1.97 2.12 1.96
N SER A 153 -0.74 2.09 2.46
CA SER A 153 -0.43 2.02 3.89
C SER A 153 0.61 3.07 4.23
N ASN A 154 0.32 3.86 5.25
CA ASN A 154 1.16 4.92 5.78
C ASN A 154 1.36 4.69 7.28
N ILE A 155 2.61 4.73 7.73
CA ILE A 155 2.97 4.72 9.14
C ILE A 155 3.81 5.96 9.39
N ASP A 156 3.28 6.87 10.20
CA ASP A 156 4.00 8.05 10.66
C ASP A 156 4.39 7.86 12.11
N ARG A 157 5.66 8.08 12.43
CA ARG A 157 6.16 8.17 13.80
C ARG A 157 6.49 9.63 14.11
N GLU A 158 5.79 10.17 15.09
CA GLU A 158 5.90 11.58 15.47
C GLU A 158 7.12 11.85 16.34
N GLU A 159 7.78 12.96 16.05
CA GLU A 159 8.92 13.50 16.78
C GLU A 159 8.62 14.94 17.22
N PRO A 160 9.38 15.49 18.18
CA PRO A 160 9.17 16.85 18.66
C PRO A 160 9.22 17.91 17.56
N ALA A 161 8.58 19.06 17.82
CA ALA A 161 8.56 20.22 16.93
C ALA A 161 7.92 19.98 15.53
N GLY A 162 7.02 19.00 15.42
CA GLY A 162 6.24 18.74 14.20
C GLY A 162 6.92 17.82 13.18
N TRP A 163 8.12 17.32 13.49
CA TRP A 163 8.82 16.35 12.65
C TRP A 163 8.19 14.96 12.75
N LEU A 164 8.35 14.17 11.71
CA LEU A 164 8.01 12.76 11.74
C LEU A 164 8.95 11.93 10.85
N TYR A 165 9.06 10.65 11.17
CA TYR A 165 9.57 9.64 10.25
C TYR A 165 8.39 8.89 9.64
N TYR A 166 8.46 8.56 8.36
CA TYR A 166 7.39 7.81 7.71
C TYR A 166 7.88 6.56 7.01
N ILE A 167 6.97 5.60 6.91
CA ILE A 167 7.04 4.45 6.00
C ILE A 167 5.75 4.45 5.20
N THR A 168 5.84 4.30 3.88
CA THR A 168 4.70 4.26 2.98
C THR A 168 4.84 3.12 1.99
N THR A 169 3.79 2.32 1.85
CA THR A 169 3.67 1.34 0.78
C THR A 169 2.37 1.60 0.00
N LYS A 170 2.43 1.57 -1.32
CA LYS A 170 1.27 1.74 -2.19
C LYS A 170 1.20 0.58 -3.16
N HIS A 171 0.03 -0.03 -3.29
CA HIS A 171 -0.20 -1.20 -4.13
C HIS A 171 -1.37 -0.91 -5.06
N GLU A 172 -1.22 -1.21 -6.34
CA GLU A 172 -2.22 -0.93 -7.35
C GLU A 172 -2.31 -2.04 -8.38
N TYR A 173 -3.54 -2.36 -8.76
CA TYR A 173 -3.89 -3.13 -9.95
C TYR A 173 -4.75 -2.24 -10.84
N ASN A 174 -4.47 -2.21 -12.15
CA ASN A 174 -5.22 -1.40 -13.09
C ASN A 174 -5.22 -2.00 -14.51
N GLU A 175 -6.27 -2.78 -14.81
CA GLU A 175 -6.43 -3.53 -16.06
C GLU A 175 -6.33 -2.62 -17.30
N PHE A 176 -7.03 -1.49 -17.29
CA PHE A 176 -7.12 -0.60 -18.45
C PHE A 176 -5.90 0.31 -18.63
N GLN A 177 -5.00 0.31 -17.65
CA GLN A 177 -3.67 0.89 -17.77
C GLN A 177 -2.60 -0.16 -18.08
N GLY A 178 -2.98 -1.43 -18.30
CA GLY A 178 -2.05 -2.54 -18.56
C GLY A 178 -1.15 -2.87 -17.37
N VAL A 179 -1.55 -2.48 -16.15
CA VAL A 179 -0.78 -2.68 -14.93
C VAL A 179 -1.38 -3.87 -14.18
N ASP A 180 -0.71 -5.02 -14.26
CA ASP A 180 -1.06 -6.21 -13.48
C ASP A 180 -0.69 -6.04 -12.00
N TYR A 181 0.38 -5.29 -11.72
CA TYR A 181 0.70 -4.88 -10.36
C TYR A 181 1.66 -3.71 -10.38
N ARG A 182 1.44 -2.74 -9.49
CA ARG A 182 2.38 -1.68 -9.17
C ARG A 182 2.52 -1.57 -7.66
N GLY A 183 3.73 -1.79 -7.17
CA GLY A 183 4.11 -1.60 -5.77
C GLY A 183 5.06 -0.41 -5.64
N VAL A 184 4.83 0.46 -4.67
CA VAL A 184 5.70 1.59 -4.32
C VAL A 184 6.08 1.44 -2.86
N GLY A 185 7.36 1.49 -2.55
CA GLY A 185 7.86 1.57 -1.18
C GLY A 185 8.64 2.86 -0.98
N SER A 186 8.37 3.59 0.11
CA SER A 186 9.11 4.79 0.47
C SER A 186 9.29 4.89 1.98
N VAL A 187 10.44 5.43 2.39
CA VAL A 187 10.73 5.79 3.78
C VAL A 187 11.38 7.15 3.79
N GLY A 188 11.18 7.93 4.85
CA GLY A 188 11.79 9.25 4.92
C GLY A 188 11.35 10.08 6.11
N VAL A 189 11.43 11.39 5.93
CA VAL A 189 11.06 12.38 6.94
C VAL A 189 9.86 13.18 6.46
N GLY A 190 9.08 13.68 7.40
CA GLY A 190 7.99 14.59 7.13
C GLY A 190 7.92 15.70 8.16
N TYR A 191 7.12 16.70 7.85
CA TYR A 191 6.90 17.86 8.70
C TYR A 191 5.43 18.26 8.67
N LYS A 192 4.82 18.28 9.85
CA LYS A 192 3.47 18.81 10.09
C LYS A 192 3.58 20.31 10.30
N PHE A 193 3.22 21.09 9.28
CA PHE A 193 3.18 22.55 9.37
C PHE A 193 2.01 23.02 10.22
N VAL A 194 0.89 22.32 10.13
CA VAL A 194 -0.33 22.56 10.90
C VAL A 194 -0.87 21.20 11.32
N GLU A 195 -1.18 21.06 12.61
CA GLU A 195 -1.87 19.90 13.18
C GLU A 195 -2.81 20.40 14.28
N GLU A 196 -4.08 20.54 13.93
CA GLU A 196 -5.18 20.91 14.81
C GLU A 196 -6.34 19.93 14.58
N GLU A 197 -7.35 19.92 15.46
CA GLU A 197 -8.47 18.98 15.38
C GLU A 197 -9.19 18.99 14.01
N ASN A 198 -9.24 20.15 13.34
CA ASN A 198 -9.91 20.31 12.04
C ASN A 198 -9.00 20.77 10.90
N ARG A 199 -7.69 20.92 11.12
CA ARG A 199 -6.74 21.43 10.11
C ARG A 199 -5.46 20.63 10.13
N LYS A 200 -5.01 20.23 8.95
CA LYS A 200 -3.76 19.50 8.78
C LYS A 200 -3.03 19.99 7.54
N ILE A 201 -1.75 20.27 7.67
CA ILE A 201 -0.84 20.46 6.53
C ILE A 201 0.41 19.65 6.81
N LEU A 202 0.67 18.66 5.97
CA LEU A 202 1.76 17.72 6.13
C LEU A 202 2.51 17.54 4.81
N VAL A 203 3.84 17.60 4.88
CA VAL A 203 4.73 17.21 3.80
C VAL A 203 5.53 15.99 4.22
N ARG A 204 5.73 15.04 3.29
CA ARG A 204 6.66 13.91 3.43
C ARG A 204 7.63 13.90 2.26
N LEU A 205 8.90 13.60 2.53
CA LEU A 205 9.96 13.51 1.53
C LEU A 205 10.91 12.36 1.84
N GLY A 206 11.25 11.56 0.82
CA GLY A 206 12.19 10.46 0.99
C GLY A 206 12.45 9.70 -0.30
N PRO A 207 13.46 8.80 -0.33
CA PRO A 207 13.65 7.89 -1.44
C PRO A 207 12.46 6.93 -1.60
N ALA A 208 12.27 6.45 -2.82
CA ALA A 208 11.27 5.44 -3.13
C ALA A 208 11.74 4.50 -4.24
N VAL A 209 11.13 3.32 -4.26
CA VAL A 209 11.28 2.35 -5.34
C VAL A 209 9.90 1.93 -5.79
N THR A 210 9.67 1.96 -7.11
CA THR A 210 8.45 1.48 -7.76
C THR A 210 8.77 0.21 -8.54
N LEU A 211 8.06 -0.88 -8.24
CA LEU A 211 8.05 -2.15 -8.97
C LEU A 211 6.75 -2.26 -9.76
N GLU A 212 6.84 -2.55 -11.05
CA GLU A 212 5.69 -2.66 -11.95
C GLU A 212 5.76 -3.96 -12.75
N TYR A 213 4.61 -4.64 -12.87
CA TYR A 213 4.37 -5.73 -13.80
C TYR A 213 3.27 -5.31 -14.76
N TYR A 214 3.54 -5.48 -16.05
CA TYR A 214 2.64 -5.07 -17.12
C TYR A 214 2.04 -6.29 -17.84
N SER A 215 0.79 -6.18 -18.25
CA SER A 215 0.04 -7.25 -18.92
C SER A 215 0.51 -7.50 -20.36
N GLU A 216 1.10 -6.48 -21.00
CA GLU A 216 1.67 -6.55 -22.36
C GLU A 216 3.21 -6.56 -22.33
N SER A 217 3.86 -6.62 -23.51
CA SER A 217 5.27 -6.96 -23.79
C SER A 217 6.38 -6.21 -23.04
N GLU A 218 6.06 -5.30 -22.13
CA GLU A 218 7.03 -4.56 -21.30
C GLU A 218 7.59 -5.39 -20.14
N GLY A 219 6.91 -6.48 -19.75
CA GLY A 219 7.36 -7.35 -18.67
C GLY A 219 7.36 -6.64 -17.32
N GLN A 220 8.50 -6.64 -16.63
CA GLN A 220 8.67 -6.02 -15.31
C GLN A 220 9.59 -4.81 -15.37
N ARG A 221 9.29 -3.79 -14.55
CA ARG A 221 10.12 -2.58 -14.40
C ARG A 221 10.35 -2.26 -12.94
N VAL A 222 11.58 -1.89 -12.61
CA VAL A 222 11.95 -1.28 -11.32
C VAL A 222 12.42 0.14 -11.60
N THR A 223 11.93 1.11 -10.83
CA THR A 223 12.30 2.51 -10.96
C THR A 223 12.64 3.08 -9.58
N GLU A 224 13.84 3.64 -9.45
CA GLU A 224 14.26 4.44 -8.31
C GLU A 224 13.72 5.86 -8.47
N GLU A 225 13.05 6.34 -7.43
CA GLU A 225 12.31 7.61 -7.41
C GLU A 225 12.62 8.41 -6.15
N LEU A 226 12.42 9.72 -6.22
CA LEU A 226 12.21 10.55 -5.04
C LEU A 226 10.71 10.59 -4.78
N PHE A 227 10.27 10.38 -3.55
CA PHE A 227 8.87 10.52 -3.15
C PHE A 227 8.67 11.83 -2.41
N ALA A 228 7.76 12.63 -2.91
CA ALA A 228 7.22 13.79 -2.20
C ALA A 228 5.70 13.62 -2.06
N GLU A 229 5.18 13.83 -0.87
CA GLU A 229 3.75 13.82 -0.60
C GLU A 229 3.34 15.04 0.19
N PHE A 230 2.20 15.61 -0.19
CA PHE A 230 1.61 16.77 0.43
C PHE A 230 0.15 16.47 0.75
N GLU A 231 -0.21 16.60 2.03
CA GLU A 231 -1.57 16.44 2.53
C GLU A 231 -2.06 17.79 3.07
N ILE A 232 -3.20 18.24 2.58
CA ILE A 232 -3.99 19.33 3.18
C ILE A 232 -5.31 18.74 3.62
N ASP A 233 -5.69 19.08 4.84
CA ASP A 233 -7.04 18.95 5.32
C ASP A 233 -7.47 20.28 5.94
N TRP A 234 -8.53 20.89 5.41
CA TRP A 234 -8.86 22.28 5.73
C TRP A 234 -10.37 22.56 5.74
N PRO A 235 -10.91 23.26 6.75
CA PRO A 235 -12.29 23.71 6.74
C PRO A 235 -12.43 24.91 5.79
N LEU A 236 -13.23 24.77 4.73
CA LEU A 236 -13.52 25.86 3.79
C LEU A 236 -14.57 26.83 4.33
N PHE A 237 -15.61 26.27 4.93
CA PHE A 237 -16.75 26.95 5.55
C PHE A 237 -17.16 26.15 6.80
N GLU A 238 -18.09 26.67 7.60
CA GLU A 238 -18.49 26.08 8.90
C GLU A 238 -18.80 24.58 8.83
N ARG A 239 -19.39 24.13 7.71
CA ARG A 239 -19.78 22.72 7.50
C ARG A 239 -19.14 22.14 6.24
N THR A 240 -18.00 22.60 5.77
CA THR A 240 -17.40 21.99 4.56
C THR A 240 -15.91 21.82 4.70
N ARG A 241 -15.39 20.67 4.27
CA ARG A 241 -14.00 20.30 4.43
C ARG A 241 -13.37 20.04 3.07
N LEU A 242 -12.20 20.63 2.83
CA LEU A 242 -11.34 20.36 1.70
C LEU A 242 -10.28 19.35 2.12
N GLU A 243 -10.20 18.26 1.38
CA GLU A 243 -9.12 17.29 1.50
C GLU A 243 -8.31 17.30 0.21
N THR A 244 -6.99 17.34 0.32
CA THR A 244 -6.09 17.25 -0.82
C THR A 244 -4.91 16.37 -0.46
N LYS A 245 -4.64 15.36 -1.28
CA LYS A 245 -3.44 14.53 -1.20
C LYS A 245 -2.75 14.52 -2.55
N THR A 246 -1.54 15.09 -2.58
CA THR A 246 -0.71 15.14 -3.78
C THR A 246 0.55 14.32 -3.57
N THR A 247 0.87 13.43 -4.51
CA THR A 247 2.10 12.64 -4.53
C THR A 247 2.86 12.93 -5.82
N MET A 248 4.15 13.22 -5.69
CA MET A 248 5.08 13.42 -6.81
C MET A 248 6.20 12.40 -6.70
N ARG A 249 6.51 11.75 -7.82
CA ARG A 249 7.54 10.71 -7.92
C ARG A 249 8.37 10.89 -9.20
N PRO A 250 9.30 11.85 -9.24
CA PRO A 250 10.32 11.89 -10.28
C PRO A 250 11.29 10.71 -10.11
N SER A 251 11.67 10.07 -11.20
CA SER A 251 12.79 9.13 -11.16
C SER A 251 14.11 9.88 -10.98
N VAL A 252 15.02 9.28 -10.22
CA VAL A 252 16.38 9.82 -10.01
C VAL A 252 17.39 9.24 -11.01
N VAL A 253 17.01 8.22 -11.77
CA VAL A 253 17.85 7.57 -12.78
C VAL A 253 17.33 7.86 -14.19
N ALA A 254 16.05 7.63 -14.44
CA ALA A 254 15.40 7.82 -15.74
C ALA A 254 14.61 9.14 -15.75
N LEU A 255 15.26 10.26 -16.06
CA LEU A 255 14.68 11.61 -15.92
C LEU A 255 13.43 11.88 -16.80
N ASP A 256 13.16 11.03 -17.78
CA ASP A 256 11.94 11.02 -18.59
C ASP A 256 10.74 10.41 -17.86
N VAL A 257 10.96 9.73 -16.74
CA VAL A 257 9.93 9.13 -15.88
C VAL A 257 9.57 10.10 -14.75
N PHE A 258 8.34 10.62 -14.84
CA PHE A 258 7.74 11.47 -13.84
C PHE A 258 6.30 11.04 -13.61
N ARG A 259 5.96 10.82 -12.34
CA ARG A 259 4.61 10.47 -11.90
C ARG A 259 4.10 11.53 -10.95
N PHE A 260 2.88 11.98 -11.19
CA PHE A 260 2.20 12.97 -10.37
C PHE A 260 0.76 12.53 -10.16
N ARG A 261 0.30 12.51 -8.91
CA ARG A 261 -1.08 12.19 -8.57
C ARG A 261 -1.61 13.21 -7.58
N SER A 262 -2.78 13.77 -7.82
CA SER A 262 -3.45 14.69 -6.90
C SER A 262 -4.91 14.29 -6.75
N ASP A 263 -5.30 13.92 -5.53
CA ASP A 263 -6.68 13.63 -5.14
C ASP A 263 -7.18 14.79 -4.30
N THR A 264 -8.14 15.54 -4.82
CA THR A 264 -8.75 16.69 -4.16
C THR A 264 -10.24 16.44 -4.01
N ALA A 265 -10.78 16.64 -2.82
CA ALA A 265 -12.19 16.45 -2.55
C ALA A 265 -12.76 17.51 -1.62
N VAL A 266 -14.02 17.86 -1.85
CA VAL A 266 -14.83 18.64 -0.91
C VAL A 266 -15.85 17.72 -0.27
N LEU A 267 -15.89 17.71 1.06
CA LEU A 267 -16.87 16.98 1.86
C LEU A 267 -17.91 17.98 2.40
N VAL A 268 -19.17 17.65 2.20
CA VAL A 268 -20.33 18.41 2.70
C VAL A 268 -21.16 17.46 3.59
N PRO A 269 -21.18 17.65 4.91
CA PRO A 269 -22.03 16.90 5.84
C PRO A 269 -23.50 17.03 5.44
N LEU A 270 -24.20 15.91 5.53
CA LEU A 270 -25.63 15.76 5.26
C LEU A 270 -26.45 15.64 6.55
N ASP A 271 -25.80 15.36 7.67
CA ASP A 271 -26.38 15.31 9.01
C ASP A 271 -25.62 16.21 10.00
N ASP A 272 -26.25 16.49 11.14
CA ASP A 272 -25.68 17.37 12.19
C ASP A 272 -24.60 16.68 13.02
N GLU A 273 -24.58 15.35 13.04
CA GLU A 273 -23.50 14.56 13.66
C GLU A 273 -22.32 14.32 12.70
N GLU A 274 -22.40 14.85 11.46
CA GLU A 274 -21.40 14.72 10.40
C GLU A 274 -21.00 13.27 10.04
N ARG A 275 -21.84 12.28 10.38
CA ARG A 275 -21.60 10.87 10.08
C ARG A 275 -21.80 10.57 8.60
N TRP A 276 -22.62 11.34 7.91
CA TRP A 276 -22.87 11.19 6.49
C TRP A 276 -22.45 12.45 5.76
N SER A 277 -21.60 12.32 4.75
CA SER A 277 -21.15 13.43 3.93
C SER A 277 -21.28 13.12 2.45
N LEU A 278 -21.70 14.11 1.67
CA LEU A 278 -21.53 14.11 0.23
C LEU A 278 -20.09 14.48 -0.09
N LYS A 279 -19.40 13.64 -0.88
CA LYS A 279 -18.05 13.89 -1.35
C LYS A 279 -18.05 14.21 -2.84
N LEU A 280 -17.49 15.36 -3.17
CA LEU A 280 -17.23 15.81 -4.54
C LEU A 280 -15.72 15.72 -4.77
N GLY A 281 -15.29 14.72 -5.55
CA GLY A 281 -13.89 14.38 -5.76
C GLY A 281 -13.39 14.70 -7.17
N TYR A 282 -12.11 15.06 -7.25
CA TYR A 282 -11.34 15.31 -8.45
C TYR A 282 -9.98 14.62 -8.29
N LEU A 283 -9.65 13.71 -9.20
CA LEU A 283 -8.39 12.98 -9.22
C LEU A 283 -7.67 13.25 -10.54
N LEU A 284 -6.47 13.82 -10.43
CA LEU A 284 -5.51 13.97 -11.50
C LEU A 284 -4.42 12.90 -11.36
N ASP A 285 -4.21 12.10 -12.40
CA ASP A 285 -3.22 11.04 -12.42
C ASP A 285 -2.37 11.20 -13.69
N TYR A 286 -1.15 11.68 -13.52
CA TYR A 286 -0.17 11.89 -14.58
C TYR A 286 0.96 10.87 -14.48
N ASN A 287 1.25 10.22 -15.60
CA ASN A 287 2.37 9.29 -15.74
C ASN A 287 3.00 9.46 -17.12
N SER A 288 4.26 9.89 -17.16
CA SER A 288 4.99 10.03 -18.43
C SER A 288 5.41 8.69 -19.04
N SER A 289 5.42 7.58 -18.28
CA SER A 289 5.73 6.25 -18.79
C SER A 289 4.49 5.64 -19.45
N LEU A 290 4.39 5.79 -20.78
CA LEU A 290 3.23 5.39 -21.58
C LEU A 290 3.29 3.98 -22.15
N SER A 291 4.35 3.26 -21.86
CA SER A 291 4.85 2.18 -22.69
C SER A 291 4.09 0.85 -22.54
N SER A 292 3.12 0.79 -21.61
CA SER A 292 2.35 -0.40 -21.24
C SER A 292 1.09 -0.68 -22.04
N VAL A 293 0.49 0.33 -22.70
CA VAL A 293 -0.74 0.17 -23.48
C VAL A 293 -0.74 1.10 -24.69
N LYS A 294 -1.06 0.56 -25.87
CA LYS A 294 -1.17 1.35 -27.11
C LYS A 294 -2.26 2.42 -27.00
N GLY A 295 -1.93 3.66 -27.34
CA GLY A 295 -2.87 4.79 -27.32
C GLY A 295 -3.09 5.41 -25.93
N ARG A 296 -2.31 5.01 -24.92
CA ARG A 296 -2.33 5.63 -23.60
C ARG A 296 -1.89 7.09 -23.67
N VAL A 297 -2.67 7.95 -23.02
CA VAL A 297 -2.31 9.36 -22.80
C VAL A 297 -1.67 9.51 -21.40
N PRO A 298 -0.79 10.51 -21.20
CA PRO A 298 -0.06 10.64 -19.94
C PRO A 298 -0.92 11.17 -18.80
N LEU A 299 -2.05 11.80 -19.08
CA LEU A 299 -2.91 12.44 -18.09
C LEU A 299 -4.30 11.80 -18.08
N ASP A 300 -4.66 11.23 -16.94
CA ASP A 300 -6.01 10.78 -16.63
C ASP A 300 -6.67 11.75 -15.64
N LEU A 301 -7.90 12.16 -15.94
CA LEU A 301 -8.74 12.95 -15.05
C LEU A 301 -9.99 12.15 -14.67
N THR A 302 -10.22 11.97 -13.37
CA THR A 302 -11.46 11.38 -12.83
C THR A 302 -12.18 12.39 -11.96
N THR A 303 -13.49 12.55 -12.17
CA THR A 303 -14.39 13.24 -11.24
C THR A 303 -15.37 12.23 -10.64
N ASN A 304 -15.69 12.39 -9.37
CA ASN A 304 -16.62 11.48 -8.69
C ASN A 304 -17.52 12.22 -7.70
N VAL A 305 -18.73 11.68 -7.56
CA VAL A 305 -19.68 12.05 -6.51
C VAL A 305 -19.96 10.78 -5.73
N SER A 306 -19.77 10.80 -4.41
CA SER A 306 -19.98 9.65 -3.54
C SER A 306 -20.59 10.05 -2.20
N ILE A 307 -21.20 9.07 -1.53
CA ILE A 307 -21.64 9.22 -0.15
C ILE A 307 -20.56 8.59 0.73
N VAL A 308 -20.19 9.31 1.78
CA VAL A 308 -19.17 8.92 2.74
C VAL A 308 -19.81 8.77 4.10
N TYR A 309 -19.60 7.63 4.73
CA TYR A 309 -19.85 7.42 6.14
C TYR A 309 -18.56 7.69 6.92
N LEU A 310 -18.62 8.64 7.84
CA LEU A 310 -17.58 8.97 8.80
C LEU A 310 -17.99 8.42 10.15
N ARG A 311 -17.07 7.71 10.79
CA ARG A 311 -17.25 7.34 12.19
C ARG A 311 -16.63 8.43 13.08
N PRO A 312 -17.36 8.90 14.11
CA PRO A 312 -16.77 9.72 15.16
C PRO A 312 -15.54 9.06 15.81
#